data_AF-A0A1X9NH17-F1
#
_entry.id   AF-A0A1X9NH17-F1
#
_cell.length_a   1.000
_cell.length_b   1.000
_cell.length_c   1.000
_cell.angle_alpha   90.00
_cell.angle_beta   90.00
_cell.angle_gamma   90.00
#
_symmetry.space_group_name_H-M   'P 1'
#
loop_
_entity.id
_entity.type
_entity.pdbx_description
1 polymer ?
#
loop_
_entity_poly.entity_id
_entity_poly.type
_entity_poly.pdbx_seq_one_letter_code
_entity_poly.pdbx_strand_id
1 'polypeptide(L)'
;MTAIKKIILATAALTLSAGAFAAKPTSIKYIEDVVVENDMIYSHYQVKCSNGSTADISAWDNRKKWCVGKGGQDVCSKKQIKTAKKVCK
;
A
#
# COMPACT_ATOMS: atom_id res chain seq x y z
N MET A 1 0.91 63.27 -21.59
CA MET A 1 -0.02 62.14 -21.83
C MET A 1 0.65 61.33 -22.95
N THR A 2 0.99 60.05 -22.83
CA THR A 2 0.07 58.93 -22.58
C THR A 2 0.86 57.65 -22.24
N ALA A 3 0.43 57.00 -21.16
CA ALA A 3 0.41 55.56 -20.89
C ALA A 3 1.71 54.72 -20.89
N ILE A 4 2.23 54.54 -19.67
CA ILE A 4 2.80 53.29 -19.16
C ILE A 4 1.78 52.14 -19.35
N LYS A 5 2.10 51.11 -20.14
CA LYS A 5 1.46 49.77 -20.08
C LYS A 5 2.52 48.71 -20.41
N LYS A 6 3.24 48.19 -19.41
CA LYS A 6 2.93 46.94 -18.68
C LYS A 6 2.60 45.76 -19.59
N ILE A 7 3.58 44.94 -19.97
CA ILE A 7 3.39 43.49 -20.17
C ILE A 7 4.68 42.77 -19.73
N ILE A 8 4.80 42.52 -18.42
CA ILE A 8 5.69 41.49 -17.89
C ILE A 8 4.97 40.17 -18.19
N LEU A 9 5.41 39.44 -19.21
CA LEU A 9 4.97 38.07 -19.45
C LEU A 9 5.55 37.17 -18.35
N ALA A 10 4.82 37.06 -17.24
CA ALA A 10 5.06 36.06 -16.22
C ALA A 10 4.69 34.69 -16.81
N THR A 11 5.70 33.91 -17.22
CA THR A 11 5.58 32.47 -17.43
C THR A 11 5.25 31.81 -16.09
N ALA A 12 3.97 31.70 -15.79
CA ALA A 12 3.47 30.93 -14.66
C ALA A 12 3.83 29.46 -14.89
N ALA A 13 4.85 29.00 -14.16
CA ALA A 13 5.18 27.59 -14.06
C ALA A 13 3.98 26.87 -13.44
N LEU A 14 3.23 26.13 -14.27
CA LEU A 14 2.25 25.16 -13.81
C LEU A 14 3.01 23.98 -13.21
N THR A 15 3.47 24.14 -11.96
CA THR A 15 3.89 23.00 -11.15
C THR A 15 2.63 22.21 -10.81
N LEU A 16 2.32 21.22 -11.65
CA LEU A 16 1.34 20.18 -11.33
C LEU A 16 1.80 19.53 -10.03
N SER A 17 1.14 19.88 -8.94
CA SER A 17 1.28 19.22 -7.65
C SER A 17 0.79 17.78 -7.81
N ALA A 18 1.71 16.88 -8.13
CA ALA A 18 1.50 15.45 -7.97
C ALA A 18 1.26 15.21 -6.48
N GLY A 19 0.00 15.27 -6.07
CA GLY A 19 -0.40 14.95 -4.71
C GLY A 19 0.12 13.56 -4.38
N ALA A 20 0.93 13.46 -3.33
CA ALA A 20 1.41 12.19 -2.81
C ALA A 20 0.21 11.41 -2.24
N PHE A 21 -0.53 10.74 -3.12
CA PHE A 21 -1.57 9.81 -2.71
C PHE A 21 -0.88 8.60 -2.08
N ALA A 22 -1.01 8.44 -0.75
CA ALA A 22 -0.57 7.24 -0.07
C ALA A 22 -1.11 6.01 -0.81
N ALA A 23 -0.22 5.08 -1.18
CA ALA A 23 -0.62 3.98 -2.04
C ALA A 23 -1.67 3.12 -1.32
N LYS A 24 -2.71 2.76 -2.07
CA LYS A 24 -3.85 1.99 -1.54
C LYS A 24 -3.75 0.56 -2.06
N PRO A 25 -4.16 -0.43 -1.26
CA PRO A 25 -4.27 -1.80 -1.75
C PRO A 25 -5.36 -1.86 -2.81
N THR A 26 -5.02 -2.35 -4.01
CA THR A 26 -5.93 -2.50 -5.15
C THR A 26 -6.40 -3.94 -5.30
N SER A 27 -5.58 -4.91 -4.93
CA SER A 27 -5.91 -6.33 -4.98
C SER A 27 -5.24 -7.08 -3.84
N ILE A 28 -5.89 -8.12 -3.31
CA ILE A 28 -5.31 -9.06 -2.35
C ILE A 28 -5.60 -10.46 -2.87
N LYS A 29 -4.56 -11.17 -3.30
CA LYS A 29 -4.66 -12.49 -3.92
C LYS A 29 -4.14 -13.54 -2.95
N TYR A 30 -4.91 -14.62 -2.78
CA TYR A 30 -4.44 -15.82 -2.09
C TYR A 30 -3.40 -16.54 -2.96
N ILE A 31 -2.30 -16.98 -2.35
CA ILE A 31 -1.22 -17.69 -3.03
C ILE A 31 -1.27 -19.17 -2.66
N GLU A 32 -1.09 -19.48 -1.37
CA GLU A 32 -0.95 -20.86 -0.88
C GLU A 32 -1.14 -20.92 0.64
N ASP A 33 -1.27 -22.13 1.18
CA ASP A 33 -1.13 -22.38 2.61
C ASP A 33 0.26 -22.97 2.87
N VAL A 34 0.97 -22.40 3.84
CA VAL A 34 2.33 -22.78 4.19
C VAL A 34 2.33 -23.42 5.57
N VAL A 35 2.88 -24.63 5.64
CA VAL A 35 3.17 -25.31 6.90
C VAL A 35 4.53 -24.84 7.39
N VAL A 36 4.57 -24.29 8.60
CA VAL A 36 5.79 -23.85 9.28
C VAL A 36 6.12 -24.80 10.43
N GLU A 37 7.33 -24.68 10.96
CA GLU A 37 7.78 -25.44 12.12
C GLU A 37 6.77 -25.34 13.27
N ASN A 38 6.59 -26.45 14.00
CA ASN A 38 5.57 -26.66 15.04
C ASN A 38 4.13 -26.88 14.53
N ASP A 39 3.96 -27.46 13.34
CA ASP A 39 2.65 -27.81 12.73
C ASP A 39 1.68 -26.62 12.57
N MET A 40 2.21 -25.39 12.63
CA MET A 40 1.41 -24.20 12.40
C MET A 40 1.23 -24.00 10.91
N ILE A 41 0.00 -23.66 10.50
CA ILE A 41 -0.33 -23.38 9.10
C ILE A 41 -0.78 -21.92 9.00
N TYR A 42 -0.20 -21.19 8.04
CA TYR A 42 -0.69 -19.86 7.68
C TYR A 42 -1.03 -19.79 6.20
N SER A 43 -2.01 -18.97 5.86
CA SER A 43 -2.37 -18.68 4.47
C SER A 43 -1.58 -17.48 3.98
N HIS A 44 -0.83 -17.64 2.89
CA HIS A 44 -0.06 -16.59 2.23
C HIS A 44 -0.94 -15.82 1.24
N TYR A 45 -0.86 -14.49 1.30
CA TYR A 45 -1.50 -13.59 0.36
C TYR A 45 -0.50 -12.56 -0.17
N GLN A 46 -0.72 -12.14 -1.41
CA GLN A 46 -0.02 -11.03 -2.02
C GLN A 46 -0.97 -9.84 -2.20
N VAL A 47 -0.55 -8.69 -1.72
CA VAL A 47 -1.23 -7.41 -1.86
C VAL A 47 -0.58 -6.64 -3.01
N LYS A 48 -1.39 -6.17 -3.96
CA LYS A 48 -0.97 -5.21 -4.99
C LYS A 48 -1.38 -3.81 -4.56
N CYS A 49 -0.48 -2.86 -4.65
CA CYS A 49 -0.69 -1.48 -4.27
C CYS A 49 -0.90 -0.60 -5.52
N SER A 50 -1.54 0.56 -5.36
CA SER A 50 -1.89 1.47 -6.47
C SER A 50 -0.67 2.11 -7.14
N ASN A 51 0.47 2.14 -6.47
CA ASN A 51 1.77 2.58 -7.03
C ASN A 51 2.49 1.46 -7.81
N GLY A 52 1.86 0.30 -8.00
CA GLY A 52 2.45 -0.84 -8.70
C GLY A 52 3.33 -1.75 -7.83
N SER A 53 3.60 -1.39 -6.58
CA SER A 53 4.33 -2.29 -5.67
C SER A 53 3.46 -3.48 -5.27
N THR A 54 4.14 -4.57 -4.88
CA THR A 54 3.50 -5.74 -4.30
C THR A 54 4.14 -6.03 -2.95
N ALA A 55 3.33 -6.54 -2.02
CA ALA A 55 3.79 -6.87 -0.68
C ALA A 55 3.06 -8.12 -0.17
N ASP A 56 3.75 -8.92 0.63
CA ASP A 56 3.20 -10.14 1.18
C ASP A 56 2.54 -9.91 2.54
N ILE A 57 1.42 -10.59 2.78
CA ILE A 57 0.79 -10.70 4.09
C ILE A 57 0.44 -12.17 4.39
N SER A 58 0.38 -12.50 5.66
CA SER A 58 0.04 -13.85 6.14
C SER A 58 -1.23 -13.80 6.98
N ALA A 59 -2.08 -14.82 6.85
CA ALA A 59 -3.27 -15.00 7.66
C ALA A 59 -3.11 -16.23 8.55
N TRP A 60 -3.37 -16.04 9.83
CA TRP A 60 -3.23 -17.02 10.90
C TRP A 60 -4.57 -17.25 11.58
N ASP A 61 -4.66 -18.33 12.36
CA ASP A 61 -5.83 -18.66 13.19
C ASP A 61 -7.14 -18.67 12.38
N ASN A 62 -7.12 -19.29 11.19
CA ASN A 62 -8.25 -19.29 10.26
C ASN A 62 -8.72 -17.85 9.89
N ARG A 63 -7.77 -17.00 9.44
CA ARG A 63 -7.98 -15.61 9.01
C ARG A 63 -8.45 -14.65 10.10
N LYS A 64 -8.30 -15.00 11.37
CA LYS A 64 -8.59 -14.12 12.52
C LYS A 64 -7.45 -13.14 12.81
N LYS A 65 -6.23 -13.49 12.41
CA LYS A 65 -5.02 -12.69 12.61
C LYS A 65 -4.30 -12.51 11.28
N TRP A 66 -3.94 -11.27 10.96
CA TRP A 66 -3.33 -10.88 9.68
C TRP A 66 -2.02 -10.17 9.94
N CYS A 67 -0.91 -10.71 9.46
CA CYS A 67 0.42 -10.18 9.74
C CYS A 67 1.14 -9.80 8.45
N VAL A 68 2.10 -8.89 8.55
CA VAL A 68 2.94 -8.46 7.42
C VAL A 68 3.98 -9.55 7.11
N GLY A 69 4.23 -9.82 5.83
CA GLY A 69 5.24 -10.77 5.36
C GLY A 69 4.73 -12.20 5.23
N LYS A 70 5.64 -13.08 4.78
CA LYS A 70 5.42 -14.51 4.57
C LYS A 70 5.69 -15.28 5.86
N GLY A 71 4.70 -15.29 6.74
CA GLY A 71 4.81 -15.98 8.03
C GLY A 71 5.45 -15.16 9.15
N GLY A 72 5.71 -13.86 8.95
CA GLY A 72 6.11 -12.97 10.04
C GLY A 72 4.94 -12.73 11.00
N GLN A 73 5.20 -12.76 12.31
CA GLN A 73 4.20 -12.45 13.35
C GLN A 73 4.50 -11.15 14.12
N ASP A 74 5.48 -10.36 13.66
CA ASP A 74 5.93 -9.14 14.35
C ASP A 74 4.89 -8.02 14.29
N VAL A 75 4.25 -7.88 13.13
CA VAL A 75 3.31 -6.78 12.85
C VAL A 75 1.97 -7.32 12.40
N CYS A 76 1.07 -7.51 13.36
CA CYS A 76 -0.23 -8.13 13.13
C CYS A 76 -1.43 -7.20 13.37
N SER A 77 -2.55 -7.55 12.76
CA SER A 77 -3.85 -6.92 12.95
C SER A 77 -4.97 -7.94 12.91
N LYS A 78 -6.12 -7.60 13.50
CA LYS A 78 -7.34 -8.41 13.41
C LYS A 78 -8.06 -8.29 12.06
N LYS A 79 -7.70 -7.30 11.23
CA LYS A 79 -8.39 -7.00 9.95
C LYS A 79 -7.43 -7.06 8.78
N GLN A 80 -7.75 -7.87 7.77
CA GLN A 80 -7.02 -7.98 6.49
C GLN A 80 -6.69 -6.63 5.87
N ILE A 81 -7.72 -5.79 5.66
CA ILE A 81 -7.57 -4.49 5.00
C ILE A 81 -6.66 -3.54 5.79
N LYS A 82 -6.58 -3.68 7.12
CA LYS A 82 -5.68 -2.86 7.94
C LYS A 82 -4.21 -3.23 7.71
N THR A 83 -3.92 -4.53 7.61
CA THR A 83 -2.58 -5.03 7.27
C THR A 83 -2.22 -4.69 5.82
N ALA A 84 -3.13 -4.87 4.87
CA ALA A 84 -2.94 -4.51 3.46
C ALA A 84 -2.67 -3.02 3.26
N LYS A 85 -3.41 -2.14 3.96
CA LYS A 85 -3.12 -0.70 3.96
C LYS A 85 -1.77 -0.37 4.58
N LYS A 86 -1.30 -1.15 5.55
CA LYS A 86 0.00 -0.91 6.21
C LYS A 86 1.16 -1.22 5.28
N VAL A 87 1.06 -2.26 4.47
CA VAL A 87 2.12 -2.65 3.52
C VAL A 87 2.15 -1.80 2.25
N CYS A 88 1.06 -1.09 1.94
CA CYS A 88 0.99 -0.15 0.81
C CYS A 88 1.29 1.31 1.19
N LYS A 89 1.74 1.59 2.41
CA LYS A 89 2.09 2.96 2.82
C LYS A 89 3.46 3.39 2.33
#